data_AF-A0A7X1CPI5-F1
#
_entry.id   AF-A0A7X1CPI5-F1
#
_cell.length_a   1.000
_cell.length_b   1.000
_cell.length_c   1.000
_cell.angle_alpha   90.00
_cell.angle_beta   90.00
_cell.angle_gamma   90.00
#
_symmetry.space_group_name_H-M   'P 1'
#
loop_
_entity.id
_entity.type
_entity.pdbx_description
1 polymer ?
#
loop_
_entity_poly.entity_id
_entity_poly.type
_entity_poly.pdbx_seq_one_letter_code
_entity_poly.pdbx_strand_id
1 'polypeptide(L)'
;MNNVNQNKKRTLIIGAGEASELLIPYFQTHKGNSLISIGILDDREDFLELLGVPILGKLRDLEKVVREYLIEHIIFAIPSLQKNIKIDILEMCAQIGVQTEIMPDIAAIVSGEGSIQTMQKLEYADLLGREEAQLDYGALALEFHKKRVLITGAGGSIGGELVRQLAKCEPAEILLLGHGENSIFNIHQEMRMITQIPLVPLIADIQDKGRLQTIFDNYKPDIVYHAAAHKHVPMMEYNIGEAIKNNIIGTQNLVDISAQYGVERFVMISTDKTVEPTSVMGASKKVAEWIVQSKNNDDKTGVYSVVRFGNVLGSRGSAIPLFWKQIKMNKPVTITHPDMERYFMTIPEASQLVIEASVLAKGGEIFVLKMGKPQKIVNIVQKLAILAGKKHDNVQVKFIGIRDGEKIKEELFEVSEFTTGNNSLNKFYCGTVNIPKAISDIKDWQKYFSQITESDLRIQLFDLINKE
;
A
#
# COMPACT_ATOMS: atom_id res chain seq x y z
N MET A 1 -48.29 24.37 -6.91
CA MET A 1 -46.86 24.00 -6.99
C MET A 1 -46.65 22.83 -6.04
N ASN A 2 -46.91 21.58 -6.47
CA ASN A 2 -46.98 20.43 -5.55
C ASN A 2 -46.01 19.30 -5.96
N ASN A 3 -45.26 18.81 -4.96
CA ASN A 3 -44.78 17.44 -4.78
C ASN A 3 -43.66 16.86 -5.68
N VAL A 4 -42.56 17.58 -5.95
CA VAL A 4 -41.32 16.95 -6.49
C VAL A 4 -40.25 16.71 -5.39
N ASN A 5 -40.38 17.32 -4.21
CA ASN A 5 -39.33 17.28 -3.16
C ASN A 5 -39.56 16.26 -2.03
N GLN A 6 -40.69 15.55 -1.97
CA GLN A 6 -40.99 14.66 -0.82
C GLN A 6 -40.12 13.40 -0.72
N ASN A 7 -39.29 13.11 -1.72
CA ASN A 7 -38.44 11.91 -1.74
C ASN A 7 -36.93 12.21 -1.81
N LYS A 8 -36.52 13.48 -1.61
CA LYS A 8 -35.12 13.89 -1.62
C LYS A 8 -34.58 14.07 -0.20
N LYS A 9 -33.44 13.46 0.11
CA LYS A 9 -32.75 13.59 1.39
C LYS A 9 -32.24 15.01 1.59
N ARG A 10 -32.55 15.59 2.74
CA ARG A 10 -32.12 16.93 3.15
C ARG A 10 -30.60 16.96 3.34
N THR A 11 -29.90 17.69 2.47
CA THR A 11 -28.45 17.66 2.39
C THR A 11 -27.83 18.99 2.83
N LEU A 12 -26.85 18.91 3.72
CA LEU A 12 -25.99 20.01 4.12
C LEU A 12 -24.67 19.92 3.35
N ILE A 13 -24.18 21.04 2.83
CA ILE A 13 -22.89 21.10 2.14
C ILE A 13 -21.88 21.76 3.08
N ILE A 14 -20.68 21.19 3.22
CA ILE A 14 -19.56 21.78 3.96
C ILE A 14 -18.60 22.37 2.94
N GLY A 15 -18.40 23.68 3.01
CA GLY A 15 -17.64 24.48 2.05
C GLY A 15 -18.52 25.15 1.01
N ALA A 16 -18.25 26.41 0.74
CA ALA A 16 -18.92 27.22 -0.27
C ALA A 16 -17.93 27.64 -1.37
N GLY A 17 -17.01 26.74 -1.73
CA GLY A 17 -16.02 26.97 -2.80
C GLY A 17 -16.52 26.49 -4.18
N GLU A 18 -15.59 26.44 -5.13
CA GLU A 18 -15.82 26.01 -6.52
C GLU A 18 -16.50 24.62 -6.62
N ALA A 19 -16.20 23.71 -5.70
CA ALA A 19 -16.82 22.39 -5.67
C ALA A 19 -18.33 22.48 -5.42
N SER A 20 -18.75 23.38 -4.53
CA SER A 20 -20.17 23.64 -4.25
C SER A 20 -20.88 24.34 -5.40
N GLU A 21 -20.17 25.19 -6.15
CA GLU A 21 -20.69 25.82 -7.37
C GLU A 21 -21.01 24.81 -8.46
N LEU A 22 -20.27 23.69 -8.52
CA LEU A 22 -20.59 22.57 -9.43
C LEU A 22 -21.70 21.68 -8.88
N LEU A 23 -21.71 21.46 -7.55
CA LEU A 23 -22.61 20.52 -6.88
C LEU A 23 -24.07 21.01 -6.83
N ILE A 24 -24.29 22.29 -6.49
CA ILE A 24 -25.63 22.85 -6.29
C ILE A 24 -26.46 22.78 -7.57
N PRO A 25 -25.97 23.23 -8.74
CA PRO A 25 -26.71 23.10 -10.01
C PRO A 25 -26.97 21.64 -10.37
N TYR A 26 -26.03 20.74 -10.09
CA TYR A 26 -26.21 19.30 -10.34
C TYR A 26 -27.43 18.76 -9.59
N PHE A 27 -27.61 19.13 -8.31
CA PHE A 27 -28.76 18.69 -7.52
C PHE A 27 -30.10 19.29 -7.93
N GLN A 28 -30.08 20.51 -8.47
CA GLN A 28 -31.28 21.20 -8.95
C GLN A 28 -31.76 20.66 -10.31
N THR A 29 -30.82 20.33 -11.20
CA THR A 29 -31.12 20.02 -12.61
C THR A 29 -31.28 18.53 -12.92
N HIS A 30 -30.64 17.64 -12.15
CA HIS A 30 -30.65 16.21 -12.45
C HIS A 30 -31.91 15.52 -11.93
N LYS A 31 -32.77 15.06 -12.85
CA LYS A 31 -34.07 14.41 -12.55
C LYS A 31 -33.95 13.07 -11.79
N GLY A 32 -32.77 12.44 -11.77
CA GLY A 32 -32.51 11.18 -11.04
C GLY A 32 -31.88 11.37 -9.66
N ASN A 33 -31.63 12.61 -9.22
CA ASN A 33 -30.95 12.87 -7.95
C ASN A 33 -31.91 12.72 -6.75
N SER A 34 -31.44 12.01 -5.71
CA SER A 34 -32.17 11.79 -4.45
C SER A 34 -31.80 12.79 -3.34
N LEU A 35 -31.01 13.83 -3.64
CA LEU A 35 -30.52 14.81 -2.67
C LEU A 35 -31.09 16.22 -2.94
N ILE A 36 -31.21 17.04 -1.89
CA ILE A 36 -31.58 18.46 -1.99
C ILE A 36 -30.73 19.30 -1.03
N SER A 37 -30.09 20.35 -1.54
CA SER A 37 -29.31 21.30 -0.74
C SER A 37 -30.24 22.13 0.15
N ILE A 38 -30.06 22.04 1.47
CA ILE A 38 -30.80 22.84 2.46
C ILE A 38 -29.98 24.05 2.91
N GLY A 39 -28.66 23.91 2.95
CA GLY A 39 -27.77 24.97 3.38
C GLY A 39 -26.31 24.60 3.24
N ILE A 40 -25.45 25.56 3.54
CA ILE A 40 -24.00 25.44 3.50
C ILE A 40 -23.40 25.86 4.85
N LEU A 41 -22.35 25.17 5.29
CA LEU A 41 -21.45 25.66 6.32
C LEU A 41 -20.12 26.08 5.69
N ASP A 42 -19.68 27.30 5.94
CA ASP A 42 -18.37 27.79 5.53
C ASP A 42 -17.85 28.74 6.62
N ASP A 43 -16.56 28.68 6.91
CA ASP A 43 -15.94 29.52 7.95
C ASP A 43 -15.57 30.91 7.41
N ARG A 44 -15.55 31.09 6.08
CA ARG A 44 -15.36 32.38 5.41
C ARG A 44 -16.60 33.25 5.57
N GLU A 45 -16.41 34.56 5.66
CA GLU A 45 -17.48 35.54 5.87
C GLU A 45 -17.87 36.29 4.59
N ASP A 46 -17.55 35.71 3.43
CA ASP A 46 -17.54 36.43 2.16
C ASP A 46 -18.94 36.62 1.54
N PHE A 47 -19.93 35.79 1.90
CA PHE A 47 -21.29 35.84 1.35
C PHE A 47 -22.32 35.17 2.27
N LEU A 48 -23.62 35.49 2.08
CA LEU A 48 -24.74 34.97 2.89
C LEU A 48 -25.44 33.77 2.24
N GLU A 49 -25.24 33.54 0.94
CA GLU A 49 -25.79 32.43 0.17
C GLU A 49 -24.91 32.13 -1.05
N LEU A 50 -25.00 30.91 -1.58
CA LEU A 50 -24.35 30.48 -2.81
C LEU A 50 -25.38 29.83 -3.73
N LEU A 51 -25.58 30.38 -4.94
CA LEU A 51 -26.50 29.85 -5.95
C LEU A 51 -27.93 29.56 -5.40
N GLY A 52 -28.43 30.44 -4.54
CA GLY A 52 -29.75 30.33 -3.90
C GLY A 52 -29.82 29.33 -2.74
N VAL A 53 -28.68 28.81 -2.26
CA VAL A 53 -28.58 27.98 -1.05
C VAL A 53 -27.97 28.81 0.08
N PRO A 54 -28.64 28.96 1.23
CA PRO A 54 -28.17 29.84 2.30
C PRO A 54 -26.94 29.29 3.03
N ILE A 55 -26.07 30.17 3.51
CA ILE A 55 -25.03 29.83 4.48
C ILE A 55 -25.66 29.86 5.88
N LEU A 56 -25.72 28.69 6.52
CA LEU A 56 -26.44 28.50 7.78
C LEU A 56 -25.56 28.70 9.01
N GLY A 57 -24.26 28.90 8.82
CA GLY A 57 -23.30 29.13 9.89
C GLY A 57 -21.89 28.68 9.54
N LYS A 58 -21.06 28.62 10.57
CA LYS A 58 -19.68 28.13 10.51
C LYS A 58 -19.63 26.63 10.77
N LEU A 59 -18.47 26.02 10.55
CA LEU A 59 -18.29 24.59 10.80
C LEU A 59 -18.59 24.19 12.26
N ARG A 60 -18.29 25.07 13.22
CA ARG A 60 -18.63 24.90 14.65
C ARG A 60 -20.14 24.78 14.92
N ASP A 61 -20.97 25.27 14.01
CA ASP A 61 -22.43 25.26 14.12
C ASP A 61 -23.04 23.96 13.56
N LEU A 62 -22.21 23.01 13.09
CA LEU A 62 -22.63 21.78 12.42
C LEU A 62 -23.71 21.00 13.17
N GLU A 63 -23.50 20.72 14.46
CA GLU A 63 -24.47 19.95 15.24
C GLU A 63 -25.81 20.69 15.39
N LYS A 64 -25.75 22.00 15.62
CA LYS A 64 -26.95 22.85 15.72
C LYS A 64 -27.72 22.83 14.40
N VAL A 65 -27.04 23.07 13.29
CA VAL A 65 -27.63 23.14 11.95
C VAL A 65 -28.21 21.79 11.54
N VAL A 66 -27.52 20.68 11.79
CA VAL A 66 -28.03 19.35 11.47
C VAL A 66 -29.36 19.07 12.19
N ARG A 67 -29.45 19.43 13.48
CA ARG A 67 -30.67 19.22 14.28
C ARG A 67 -31.80 20.16 13.87
N GLU A 68 -31.52 21.45 13.73
CA GLU A 68 -32.51 22.49 13.43
C GLU A 68 -33.13 22.31 12.04
N TYR A 69 -32.30 21.95 11.05
CA TYR A 69 -32.72 21.81 9.66
C TYR A 69 -33.03 20.36 9.26
N LEU A 70 -33.04 19.42 10.22
CA LEU A 70 -33.33 18.00 10.00
C LEU A 70 -32.51 17.42 8.84
N ILE A 71 -31.20 17.61 8.88
CA ILE A 71 -30.29 17.18 7.83
C ILE A 71 -30.14 15.65 7.88
N GLU A 72 -30.32 15.01 6.72
CA GLU A 72 -30.26 13.56 6.54
C GLU A 72 -28.98 13.12 5.83
N HIS A 73 -28.27 14.06 5.20
CA HIS A 73 -27.06 13.80 4.44
C HIS A 73 -26.09 14.99 4.50
N ILE A 74 -24.78 14.73 4.52
CA ILE A 74 -23.75 15.76 4.48
C ILE A 74 -22.85 15.50 3.28
N ILE A 75 -22.51 16.56 2.55
CA ILE A 75 -21.49 16.51 1.50
C ILE A 75 -20.35 17.45 1.86
N PHE A 76 -19.15 16.88 1.97
CA PHE A 76 -17.92 17.62 2.13
C PHE A 76 -17.42 18.09 0.76
N ALA A 77 -17.54 19.38 0.49
CA ALA A 77 -17.21 20.04 -0.76
C ALA A 77 -15.97 20.94 -0.62
N ILE A 78 -14.99 20.51 0.18
CA ILE A 78 -13.65 21.13 0.26
C ILE A 78 -12.57 20.05 0.04
N PRO A 79 -12.57 19.34 -1.10
CA PRO A 79 -11.67 18.20 -1.32
C PRO A 79 -10.18 18.54 -1.14
N SER A 80 -9.79 19.79 -1.40
CA SER A 80 -8.43 20.30 -1.30
C SER A 80 -7.96 20.63 0.13
N LEU A 81 -8.80 20.46 1.16
CA LEU A 81 -8.44 20.75 2.54
C LEU A 81 -7.33 19.81 3.05
N GLN A 82 -6.46 20.32 3.92
CA GLN A 82 -5.41 19.52 4.55
C GLN A 82 -5.99 18.27 5.24
N LYS A 83 -5.32 17.13 5.08
CA LYS A 83 -5.82 15.81 5.52
C LYS A 83 -6.22 15.76 7.00
N ASN A 84 -5.45 16.40 7.88
CA ASN A 84 -5.76 16.46 9.32
C ASN A 84 -7.10 17.18 9.60
N ILE A 85 -7.29 18.37 9.04
CA ILE A 85 -8.52 19.16 9.23
C ILE A 85 -9.73 18.43 8.62
N LYS A 86 -9.53 17.78 7.46
CA LYS A 86 -10.55 16.94 6.83
C LYS A 86 -11.01 15.80 7.75
N ILE A 87 -10.08 15.11 8.42
CA ILE A 87 -10.41 14.05 9.39
C ILE A 87 -11.22 14.62 10.54
N ASP A 88 -10.79 15.74 11.13
CA ASP A 88 -11.49 16.38 12.25
C ASP A 88 -12.95 16.71 11.89
N ILE A 89 -13.18 17.21 10.68
CA ILE A 89 -14.54 17.50 10.17
C ILE A 89 -15.36 16.23 10.00
N LEU A 90 -14.77 15.18 9.41
CA LEU A 90 -15.44 13.89 9.26
C LEU A 90 -15.76 13.24 10.61
N GLU A 91 -14.90 13.42 11.62
CA GLU A 91 -15.13 13.00 13.00
C GLU A 91 -16.35 13.71 13.60
N MET A 92 -16.44 15.04 13.46
CA MET A 92 -17.62 15.80 13.89
C MET A 92 -18.90 15.29 13.20
N CYS A 93 -18.85 15.07 11.89
CA CYS A 93 -20.00 14.55 11.14
C CYS A 93 -20.40 13.14 11.60
N ALA A 94 -19.41 12.27 11.82
CA ALA A 94 -19.63 10.91 12.27
C ALA A 94 -20.24 10.84 13.68
N GLN A 95 -19.81 11.72 14.61
CA GLN A 95 -20.38 11.83 15.97
C GLN A 95 -21.87 12.20 15.94
N ILE A 96 -22.27 13.07 15.03
CA ILE A 96 -23.66 13.47 14.84
C ILE A 96 -24.47 12.28 14.27
N GLY A 97 -23.85 11.45 13.43
CA GLY A 97 -24.41 10.20 12.92
C GLY A 97 -25.16 10.35 11.59
N VAL A 98 -24.87 11.43 10.86
CA VAL A 98 -25.42 11.68 9.52
C VAL A 98 -24.48 11.10 8.48
N GLN A 99 -25.04 10.43 7.46
CA GLN A 99 -24.26 9.90 6.35
C GLN A 99 -23.52 11.04 5.64
N THR A 100 -22.20 10.92 5.55
CA THR A 100 -21.32 11.94 4.98
C THR A 100 -20.60 11.39 3.76
N GLU A 101 -20.61 12.14 2.67
CA GLU A 101 -19.91 11.83 1.42
C GLU A 101 -18.95 12.98 1.07
N ILE A 102 -17.85 12.66 0.38
CA ILE A 102 -16.87 13.66 -0.04
C ILE A 102 -16.95 13.83 -1.55
N MET A 103 -17.01 15.08 -1.97
CA MET A 103 -16.94 15.44 -3.37
C MET A 103 -15.52 15.14 -3.91
N PRO A 104 -15.38 14.56 -5.11
CA PRO A 104 -14.08 14.43 -5.76
C PRO A 104 -13.42 15.79 -6.00
N ASP A 105 -12.10 15.80 -6.20
CA ASP A 105 -11.38 17.00 -6.65
C ASP A 105 -11.94 17.48 -8.00
N ILE A 106 -12.07 18.79 -8.16
CA ILE A 106 -12.55 19.44 -9.38
C ILE A 106 -11.64 19.09 -10.55
N ALA A 107 -10.32 19.05 -10.34
CA ALA A 107 -9.37 18.67 -11.38
C ALA A 107 -9.65 17.26 -11.93
N ALA A 108 -10.01 16.32 -11.04
CA ALA A 108 -10.37 14.95 -11.42
C ALA A 108 -11.72 14.88 -12.17
N ILE A 109 -12.69 15.73 -11.81
CA ILE A 109 -13.96 15.82 -12.53
C ILE A 109 -13.75 16.37 -13.94
N VAL A 110 -12.91 17.39 -14.09
CA VAL A 110 -12.62 18.04 -15.38
C VAL A 110 -11.78 17.12 -16.29
N SER A 111 -10.85 16.34 -15.74
CA SER A 111 -10.06 15.37 -16.51
C SER A 111 -10.84 14.14 -16.95
N GLY A 112 -12.06 13.93 -16.43
CA GLY A 112 -12.88 12.75 -16.68
C GLY A 112 -12.47 11.53 -15.85
N GLU A 113 -11.48 11.65 -14.97
CA GLU A 113 -11.03 10.61 -14.04
C GLU A 113 -11.99 10.45 -12.84
N GLY A 114 -12.80 11.47 -12.58
CA GLY A 114 -13.86 11.49 -11.57
C GLY A 114 -15.20 11.91 -12.18
N SER A 115 -16.30 11.62 -11.48
CA SER A 115 -17.61 12.15 -11.84
C SER A 115 -18.34 12.63 -10.59
N ILE A 116 -19.23 13.61 -10.73
CA ILE A 116 -20.11 14.06 -9.64
C ILE A 116 -21.00 12.90 -9.13
N GLN A 117 -21.25 11.89 -9.98
CA GLN A 117 -21.96 10.65 -9.59
C GLN A 117 -21.06 9.69 -8.81
N THR A 118 -19.76 9.74 -9.03
CA THR A 118 -18.74 8.95 -8.34
C THR A 118 -18.30 9.73 -7.10
N MET A 119 -19.24 9.98 -6.17
CA MET A 119 -18.88 10.47 -4.84
C MET A 119 -17.78 9.55 -4.29
N GLN A 120 -16.61 10.13 -4.01
CA GLN A 120 -15.41 9.35 -3.79
C GLN A 120 -15.58 8.50 -2.52
N LYS A 121 -15.25 7.22 -2.65
CA LYS A 121 -14.91 6.41 -1.48
C LYS A 121 -13.62 6.98 -0.92
N LEU A 122 -13.69 7.49 0.30
CA LEU A 122 -12.56 7.95 1.10
C LEU A 122 -11.31 7.09 0.91
N GLU A 123 -10.18 7.73 0.59
CA GLU A 123 -8.91 7.06 0.34
C GLU A 123 -8.26 6.63 1.65
N TYR A 124 -7.70 5.41 1.70
CA TYR A 124 -7.03 4.92 2.90
C TYR A 124 -5.87 5.83 3.34
N ALA A 125 -5.28 6.60 2.42
CA ALA A 125 -4.23 7.57 2.69
C ALA A 125 -4.63 8.60 3.78
N ASP A 126 -5.92 8.92 3.89
CA ASP A 126 -6.45 9.82 4.91
C ASP A 126 -6.31 9.24 6.33
N LEU A 127 -6.06 7.94 6.50
CA LEU A 127 -5.84 7.33 7.83
C LEU A 127 -4.53 7.75 8.49
N LEU A 128 -3.51 8.11 7.70
CA LEU A 128 -2.14 8.35 8.19
C LEU A 128 -1.96 9.70 8.86
N GLY A 129 -2.76 10.71 8.49
CA GLY A 129 -2.65 12.07 9.04
C GLY A 129 -1.30 12.76 8.79
N ARG A 130 -0.54 12.31 7.77
CA ARG A 130 0.74 12.91 7.35
C ARG A 130 0.82 12.99 5.83
N GLU A 131 1.70 13.87 5.33
CA GLU A 131 2.01 13.97 3.92
C GLU A 131 2.88 12.78 3.46
N GLU A 132 2.71 12.42 2.19
CA GLU A 132 3.43 11.34 1.53
C GLU A 132 4.70 11.89 0.89
N ALA A 133 5.80 11.14 0.95
CA ALA A 133 6.99 11.45 0.16
C ALA A 133 6.61 11.49 -1.34
N GLN A 134 7.25 12.39 -2.10
CA GLN A 134 7.11 12.49 -3.54
C GLN A 134 8.46 12.24 -4.22
N LEU A 135 8.41 11.59 -5.38
CA LEU A 135 9.57 11.40 -6.26
C LEU A 135 9.75 12.56 -7.22
N ASP A 136 11.02 12.88 -7.50
CA ASP A 136 11.40 13.67 -8.66
C ASP A 136 11.65 12.73 -9.84
N TYR A 137 10.61 12.49 -10.65
CA TYR A 137 10.71 11.62 -11.82
C TYR A 137 11.66 12.18 -12.89
N GLY A 138 11.83 13.51 -12.96
CA GLY A 138 12.75 14.13 -13.90
C GLY A 138 14.19 13.77 -13.60
N ALA A 139 14.57 13.80 -12.32
CA ALA A 139 15.88 13.34 -11.86
C ALA A 139 16.08 11.82 -12.08
N LEU A 140 15.03 11.02 -11.88
CA LEU A 140 15.09 9.56 -12.03
C LEU A 140 15.10 9.08 -13.48
N ALA A 141 14.53 9.84 -14.42
CA ALA A 141 14.41 9.42 -15.82
C ALA A 141 15.75 9.01 -16.44
N LEU A 142 16.85 9.67 -16.05
CA LEU A 142 18.20 9.34 -16.55
C LEU A 142 18.66 7.93 -16.18
N GLU A 143 18.23 7.40 -15.03
CA GLU A 143 18.61 6.07 -14.53
C GLU A 143 17.83 4.95 -15.23
N PHE A 144 16.59 5.23 -15.66
CA PHE A 144 15.70 4.24 -16.26
C PHE A 144 15.62 4.35 -17.78
N HIS A 145 16.05 5.47 -18.37
CA HIS A 145 16.00 5.67 -19.82
C HIS A 145 16.76 4.56 -20.55
N LYS A 146 16.14 4.01 -21.59
CA LYS A 146 16.62 2.85 -22.39
C LYS A 146 16.79 1.54 -21.62
N LYS A 147 16.42 1.47 -20.34
CA LYS A 147 16.48 0.24 -19.54
C LYS A 147 15.21 -0.59 -19.72
N ARG A 148 15.37 -1.90 -19.71
CA ARG A 148 14.29 -2.88 -19.62
C ARG A 148 14.15 -3.29 -18.16
N VAL A 149 12.98 -3.04 -17.60
CA VAL A 149 12.70 -3.25 -16.19
C VAL A 149 11.83 -4.47 -16.01
N LEU A 150 12.33 -5.50 -15.32
CA LEU A 150 11.55 -6.67 -14.93
C LEU A 150 10.95 -6.46 -13.54
N ILE A 151 9.63 -6.61 -13.43
CA ILE A 151 8.93 -6.56 -12.14
C ILE A 151 8.29 -7.92 -11.91
N THR A 152 8.75 -8.65 -10.89
CA THR A 152 8.11 -9.91 -10.50
C THR A 152 7.04 -9.66 -9.44
N GLY A 153 5.95 -10.43 -9.50
CA GLY A 153 4.76 -10.14 -8.71
C GLY A 153 4.05 -8.88 -9.19
N ALA A 154 4.15 -8.55 -10.48
CA ALA A 154 3.63 -7.31 -11.07
C ALA A 154 2.10 -7.13 -10.91
N GLY A 155 1.34 -8.22 -10.73
CA GLY A 155 -0.09 -8.15 -10.44
C GLY A 155 -0.44 -7.99 -8.94
N GLY A 156 0.56 -7.91 -8.07
CA GLY A 156 0.40 -7.71 -6.63
C GLY A 156 0.22 -6.23 -6.27
N SER A 157 -0.09 -5.93 -5.01
CA SER A 157 -0.29 -4.54 -4.57
C SER A 157 0.94 -3.66 -4.73
N ILE A 158 2.13 -4.13 -4.32
CA ILE A 158 3.39 -3.39 -4.47
C ILE A 158 3.93 -3.52 -5.89
N GLY A 159 3.94 -4.73 -6.46
CA GLY A 159 4.42 -4.93 -7.83
C GLY A 159 3.65 -4.08 -8.85
N GLY A 160 2.32 -4.04 -8.77
CA GLY A 160 1.52 -3.23 -9.68
C GLY A 160 1.72 -1.73 -9.48
N GLU A 161 1.96 -1.29 -8.24
CA GLU A 161 2.30 0.10 -8.00
C GLU A 161 3.69 0.45 -8.53
N LEU A 162 4.68 -0.43 -8.38
CA LEU A 162 5.99 -0.25 -9.00
C LEU A 162 5.86 -0.09 -10.52
N VAL A 163 4.98 -0.84 -11.18
CA VAL A 163 4.70 -0.67 -12.61
C VAL A 163 4.20 0.75 -12.90
N ARG A 164 3.21 1.25 -12.14
CA ARG A 164 2.67 2.61 -12.31
C ARG A 164 3.73 3.68 -12.11
N GLN A 165 4.56 3.52 -11.08
CA GLN A 165 5.57 4.51 -10.71
C GLN A 165 6.74 4.50 -11.69
N LEU A 166 7.23 3.32 -12.09
CA LEU A 166 8.36 3.17 -13.02
C LEU A 166 7.99 3.56 -14.46
N ALA A 167 6.74 3.42 -14.87
CA ALA A 167 6.29 3.90 -16.18
C ALA A 167 6.47 5.43 -16.35
N LYS A 168 6.40 6.20 -15.24
CA LYS A 168 6.65 7.64 -15.24
C LYS A 168 8.13 8.00 -15.38
N CYS A 169 9.03 7.04 -15.16
CA CYS A 169 10.47 7.20 -15.38
C CYS A 169 10.89 6.91 -16.84
N GLU A 170 9.93 6.63 -17.73
CA GLU A 170 10.13 6.41 -19.16
C GLU A 170 11.22 5.37 -19.54
N PRO A 171 11.15 4.12 -19.01
CA PRO A 171 12.06 3.05 -19.43
C PRO A 171 11.80 2.62 -20.87
N ALA A 172 12.72 1.85 -21.48
CA ALA A 172 12.50 1.30 -22.82
C ALA A 172 11.33 0.32 -22.87
N GLU A 173 11.16 -0.47 -21.81
CA GLU A 173 10.14 -1.51 -21.71
C GLU A 173 9.98 -1.94 -20.25
N ILE A 174 8.76 -2.35 -19.87
CA ILE A 174 8.48 -2.97 -18.56
C ILE A 174 7.94 -4.38 -18.77
N LEU A 175 8.64 -5.35 -18.19
CA LEU A 175 8.27 -6.77 -18.19
C LEU A 175 7.46 -7.08 -16.93
N LEU A 176 6.20 -7.50 -17.11
CA LEU A 176 5.24 -7.75 -16.05
C LEU A 176 5.20 -9.25 -15.74
N LEU A 177 6.00 -9.71 -14.79
CA LEU A 177 6.10 -11.14 -14.46
C LEU A 177 5.22 -11.52 -13.28
N GLY A 178 4.41 -12.56 -13.44
CA GLY A 178 3.72 -13.20 -12.32
C GLY A 178 3.01 -14.50 -12.69
N HIS A 179 2.77 -15.35 -11.70
CA HIS A 179 2.10 -16.64 -11.90
C HIS A 179 0.58 -16.51 -12.07
N GLY A 180 -0.03 -15.46 -11.50
CA GLY A 180 -1.48 -15.25 -11.52
C GLY A 180 -1.93 -14.50 -12.78
N GLU A 181 -2.38 -15.24 -13.80
CA GLU A 181 -2.85 -14.73 -15.09
C GLU A 181 -3.78 -13.51 -14.95
N ASN A 182 -4.89 -13.63 -14.21
CA ASN A 182 -5.84 -12.53 -14.03
C ASN A 182 -5.21 -11.28 -13.42
N SER A 183 -4.23 -11.46 -12.52
CA SER A 183 -3.59 -10.30 -11.87
C SER A 183 -2.65 -9.58 -12.83
N ILE A 184 -1.96 -10.32 -13.71
CA ILE A 184 -1.12 -9.75 -14.77
C ILE A 184 -1.96 -9.12 -15.88
N PHE A 185 -3.06 -9.77 -16.29
CA PHE A 185 -4.01 -9.21 -17.24
C PHE A 185 -4.55 -7.85 -16.77
N ASN A 186 -5.02 -7.77 -15.52
CA ASN A 186 -5.59 -6.54 -14.98
C ASN A 186 -4.60 -5.37 -14.99
N ILE A 187 -3.38 -5.57 -14.46
CA ILE A 187 -2.38 -4.50 -14.44
C ILE A 187 -1.91 -4.13 -15.86
N HIS A 188 -1.81 -5.09 -16.77
CA HIS A 188 -1.44 -4.82 -18.15
C HIS A 188 -2.51 -3.99 -18.88
N GLN A 189 -3.79 -4.33 -18.72
CA GLN A 189 -4.90 -3.56 -19.30
C GLN A 189 -5.00 -2.16 -18.69
N GLU A 190 -4.87 -2.05 -17.38
CA GLU A 190 -4.83 -0.77 -16.67
C GLU A 190 -3.73 0.13 -17.24
N MET A 191 -2.50 -0.39 -17.30
CA MET A 191 -1.33 0.39 -17.70
C MET A 191 -1.36 0.79 -19.18
N ARG A 192 -1.88 -0.06 -20.08
CA ARG A 192 -2.02 0.28 -21.50
C ARG A 192 -2.89 1.52 -21.76
N MET A 193 -3.79 1.86 -20.85
CA MET A 193 -4.63 3.05 -20.98
C MET A 193 -3.91 4.33 -20.54
N ILE A 194 -2.83 4.21 -19.74
CA ILE A 194 -2.18 5.35 -19.07
C ILE A 194 -0.71 5.55 -19.46
N THR A 195 -0.09 4.61 -20.17
CA THR A 195 1.29 4.76 -20.65
C THR A 195 1.46 4.27 -22.09
N GLN A 196 2.41 4.89 -22.80
CA GLN A 196 2.87 4.48 -24.13
C GLN A 196 4.12 3.59 -24.07
N ILE A 197 4.69 3.39 -22.88
CA ILE A 197 5.86 2.52 -22.71
C ILE A 197 5.47 1.08 -23.09
N PRO A 198 6.31 0.36 -23.86
CA PRO A 198 6.10 -1.06 -24.14
C PRO A 198 5.93 -1.88 -22.85
N LEU A 199 4.86 -2.67 -22.79
CA LEU A 199 4.54 -3.55 -21.67
C LEU A 199 4.47 -4.99 -22.16
N VAL A 200 5.21 -5.89 -21.51
CA VAL A 200 5.21 -7.31 -21.85
C VAL A 200 4.63 -8.13 -20.69
N PRO A 201 3.42 -8.69 -20.82
CA PRO A 201 2.86 -9.58 -19.82
C PRO A 201 3.53 -10.96 -19.89
N LEU A 202 4.14 -11.39 -18.79
CA LEU A 202 4.87 -12.66 -18.69
C LEU A 202 4.26 -13.54 -17.60
N ILE A 203 3.64 -14.65 -18.00
CA ILE A 203 3.18 -15.66 -17.06
C ILE A 203 4.33 -16.64 -16.77
N ALA A 204 4.77 -16.65 -15.52
CA ALA A 204 5.82 -17.53 -15.01
C ALA A 204 5.77 -17.63 -13.48
N ASP A 205 6.19 -18.78 -12.96
CA ASP A 205 6.53 -18.96 -11.56
C ASP A 205 8.04 -18.75 -11.39
N ILE A 206 8.45 -18.00 -10.35
CA ILE A 206 9.86 -17.78 -10.03
C ILE A 206 10.57 -19.08 -9.58
N GLN A 207 9.81 -20.10 -9.20
CA GLN A 207 10.32 -21.43 -8.90
C GLN A 207 10.76 -22.18 -10.17
N ASP A 208 10.22 -21.85 -11.33
CA ASP A 208 10.59 -22.47 -12.61
C ASP A 208 11.81 -21.77 -13.21
N LYS A 209 12.99 -22.27 -12.87
CA LYS A 209 14.28 -21.76 -13.37
C LYS A 209 14.40 -21.83 -14.90
N GLY A 210 13.85 -22.87 -15.54
CA GLY A 210 13.92 -23.02 -17.00
C GLY A 210 13.08 -21.96 -17.72
N ARG A 211 11.90 -21.67 -17.18
CA ARG A 211 11.06 -20.57 -17.68
C ARG A 211 11.71 -19.21 -17.48
N LEU A 212 12.30 -18.96 -16.31
CA LEU A 212 13.07 -17.73 -16.07
C LEU A 212 14.22 -17.60 -17.08
N GLN A 213 14.97 -18.67 -17.37
CA GLN A 213 16.05 -18.66 -18.36
C GLN A 213 15.55 -18.21 -19.73
N THR A 214 14.45 -18.81 -20.19
CA THR A 214 13.83 -18.44 -21.47
C THR A 214 13.42 -16.96 -21.51
N ILE A 215 12.95 -16.41 -20.39
CA ILE A 215 12.59 -14.99 -20.29
C ILE A 215 13.84 -14.12 -20.37
N PHE A 216 14.89 -14.44 -19.62
CA PHE A 216 16.13 -13.66 -19.61
C PHE A 216 16.87 -13.74 -20.95
N ASP A 217 16.84 -14.87 -21.65
CA ASP A 217 17.37 -15.01 -23.01
C ASP A 217 16.71 -14.05 -24.01
N ASN A 218 15.38 -13.98 -23.96
CA ASN A 218 14.59 -13.21 -24.92
C ASN A 218 14.63 -11.70 -24.62
N TYR A 219 14.48 -11.32 -23.35
CA TYR A 219 14.26 -9.93 -22.97
C TYR A 219 15.47 -9.26 -22.31
N LYS A 220 16.41 -10.03 -21.74
CA LYS A 220 17.66 -9.58 -21.09
C LYS A 220 17.47 -8.32 -20.21
N PRO A 221 16.67 -8.38 -19.14
CA PRO A 221 16.36 -7.21 -18.33
C PRO A 221 17.63 -6.55 -17.76
N ASP A 222 17.63 -5.22 -17.69
CA ASP A 222 18.76 -4.45 -17.14
C ASP A 222 18.55 -4.18 -15.64
N ILE A 223 17.28 -4.06 -15.20
CA ILE A 223 16.89 -3.81 -13.80
C ILE A 223 15.80 -4.81 -13.39
N VAL A 224 15.90 -5.35 -12.17
CA VAL A 224 14.91 -6.27 -11.62
C VAL A 224 14.36 -5.74 -10.29
N TYR A 225 13.05 -5.56 -10.20
CA TYR A 225 12.32 -5.36 -8.94
C TYR A 225 11.59 -6.65 -8.55
N HIS A 226 11.97 -7.22 -7.41
CA HIS A 226 11.44 -8.48 -6.92
C HIS A 226 10.38 -8.28 -5.83
N ALA A 227 9.10 -8.32 -6.22
CA ALA A 227 7.94 -8.19 -5.32
C ALA A 227 7.09 -9.48 -5.21
N ALA A 228 7.50 -10.58 -5.87
CA ALA A 228 6.83 -11.87 -5.76
C ALA A 228 7.19 -12.57 -4.44
N ALA A 229 6.21 -12.76 -3.56
CA ALA A 229 6.38 -13.46 -2.29
C ALA A 229 5.04 -13.94 -1.72
N HIS A 230 5.06 -14.98 -0.89
CA HIS A 230 3.99 -15.26 0.05
C HIS A 230 4.15 -14.39 1.31
N LYS A 231 3.08 -13.69 1.68
CA LYS A 231 3.08 -12.67 2.75
C LYS A 231 2.18 -12.97 3.95
N HIS A 232 1.30 -13.96 3.86
CA HIS A 232 0.27 -14.20 4.87
C HIS A 232 0.82 -15.06 6.01
N VAL A 233 1.22 -14.44 7.13
CA VAL A 233 1.82 -15.12 8.29
C VAL A 233 1.05 -16.39 8.68
N PRO A 234 -0.26 -16.34 9.02
CA PRO A 234 -0.95 -17.55 9.47
C PRO A 234 -1.01 -18.64 8.40
N MET A 235 -1.11 -18.27 7.12
CA MET A 235 -1.14 -19.27 6.05
C MET A 235 0.21 -19.96 5.89
N MET A 236 1.31 -19.24 6.07
CA MET A 236 2.65 -19.80 5.92
C MET A 236 3.07 -20.65 7.12
N GLU A 237 2.47 -20.46 8.29
CA GLU A 237 2.61 -21.39 9.41
C GLU A 237 2.06 -22.79 9.08
N TYR A 238 1.01 -22.87 8.24
CA TYR A 238 0.44 -24.15 7.77
C TYR A 238 1.08 -24.69 6.48
N ASN A 239 1.86 -23.88 5.78
CA ASN A 239 2.39 -24.20 4.45
C ASN A 239 3.87 -23.78 4.37
N ILE A 240 4.69 -24.37 5.23
CA ILE A 240 6.11 -24.02 5.42
C ILE A 240 6.89 -24.38 4.17
N GLY A 241 6.63 -25.55 3.58
CA GLY A 241 7.25 -25.95 2.32
C GLY A 241 7.02 -24.92 1.21
N GLU A 242 5.80 -24.39 1.08
CA GLU A 242 5.48 -23.37 0.07
C GLU A 242 6.08 -22.00 0.38
N ALA A 243 6.15 -21.61 1.66
CA ALA A 243 6.86 -20.40 2.07
C ALA A 243 8.34 -20.48 1.66
N ILE A 244 8.98 -21.61 1.89
CA ILE A 244 10.38 -21.83 1.53
C ILE A 244 10.58 -21.88 0.01
N LYS A 245 9.78 -22.68 -0.71
CA LYS A 245 9.91 -22.77 -2.17
C LYS A 245 9.71 -21.43 -2.85
N ASN A 246 8.67 -20.70 -2.50
CA ASN A 246 8.38 -19.42 -3.15
C ASN A 246 9.35 -18.32 -2.69
N ASN A 247 9.52 -18.12 -1.38
CA ASN A 247 10.29 -16.98 -0.88
C ASN A 247 11.80 -17.20 -0.94
N ILE A 248 12.30 -18.43 -0.69
CA ILE A 248 13.74 -18.71 -0.68
C ILE A 248 14.20 -19.20 -2.05
N ILE A 249 13.67 -20.33 -2.52
CA ILE A 249 14.10 -20.95 -3.78
C ILE A 249 13.77 -20.06 -4.98
N GLY A 250 12.57 -19.50 -5.02
CA GLY A 250 12.16 -18.57 -6.07
C GLY A 250 13.08 -17.34 -6.16
N THR A 251 13.43 -16.76 -5.01
CA THR A 251 14.41 -15.65 -4.94
C THR A 251 15.78 -16.11 -5.42
N GLN A 252 16.27 -17.26 -4.95
CA GLN A 252 17.57 -17.81 -5.37
C GLN A 252 17.67 -17.97 -6.88
N ASN A 253 16.64 -18.56 -7.51
CA ASN A 253 16.60 -18.74 -8.96
C ASN A 253 16.70 -17.40 -9.69
N LEU A 254 15.92 -16.40 -9.25
CA LEU A 254 15.88 -15.08 -9.86
C LEU A 254 17.20 -14.31 -9.64
N VAL A 255 17.81 -14.44 -8.47
CA VAL A 255 19.10 -13.82 -8.15
C VAL A 255 20.24 -14.45 -8.95
N ASP A 256 20.30 -15.78 -9.04
CA ASP A 256 21.32 -16.49 -9.81
C ASP A 256 21.25 -16.16 -11.30
N ILE A 257 20.04 -16.13 -11.86
CA ILE A 257 19.86 -15.81 -13.28
C ILE A 257 20.14 -14.34 -13.55
N SER A 258 19.73 -13.44 -12.66
CA SER A 258 20.04 -12.01 -12.79
C SER A 258 21.55 -11.77 -12.82
N ALA A 259 22.29 -12.46 -11.96
CA ALA A 259 23.75 -12.37 -11.93
C ALA A 259 24.37 -12.94 -13.21
N GLN A 260 23.89 -14.09 -13.69
CA GLN A 260 24.36 -14.72 -14.93
C GLN A 260 24.21 -13.82 -16.17
N TYR A 261 23.12 -13.06 -16.25
CA TYR A 261 22.84 -12.16 -17.39
C TYR A 261 23.38 -10.74 -17.20
N GLY A 262 24.07 -10.45 -16.09
CA GLY A 262 24.65 -9.14 -15.83
C GLY A 262 23.60 -8.05 -15.60
N VAL A 263 22.49 -8.39 -14.91
CA VAL A 263 21.52 -7.38 -14.43
C VAL A 263 22.27 -6.32 -13.63
N GLU A 264 22.12 -5.05 -14.03
CA GLU A 264 22.83 -3.93 -13.45
C GLU A 264 22.36 -3.64 -12.03
N ARG A 265 21.05 -3.83 -11.77
CA ARG A 265 20.45 -3.57 -10.47
C ARG A 265 19.33 -4.54 -10.14
N PHE A 266 19.40 -5.12 -8.94
CA PHE A 266 18.39 -6.01 -8.40
C PHE A 266 17.89 -5.47 -7.06
N VAL A 267 16.58 -5.29 -6.94
CA VAL A 267 15.95 -4.72 -5.74
C VAL A 267 14.92 -5.70 -5.20
N MET A 268 15.15 -6.21 -4.00
CA MET A 268 14.18 -7.06 -3.32
C MET A 268 13.28 -6.24 -2.40
N ILE A 269 11.97 -6.43 -2.55
CA ILE A 269 10.98 -5.91 -1.61
C ILE A 269 10.93 -6.85 -0.41
N SER A 270 11.16 -6.30 0.77
CA SER A 270 11.11 -7.02 2.04
C SER A 270 10.22 -6.33 3.07
N THR A 271 10.23 -6.80 4.31
CA THR A 271 9.26 -6.45 5.35
C THR A 271 9.95 -6.34 6.70
N ASP A 272 9.41 -5.49 7.57
CA ASP A 272 9.73 -5.44 9.01
C ASP A 272 9.74 -6.81 9.72
N LYS A 273 8.92 -7.78 9.27
CA LYS A 273 8.81 -9.13 9.85
C LYS A 273 10.07 -9.99 9.67
N THR A 274 11.08 -9.52 8.94
CA THR A 274 12.40 -10.18 8.87
C THR A 274 13.28 -9.81 10.07
N VAL A 275 12.95 -8.76 10.82
CA VAL A 275 13.67 -8.35 12.02
C VAL A 275 13.28 -9.28 13.17
N GLU A 276 14.25 -10.01 13.72
CA GLU A 276 14.03 -11.04 14.76
C GLU A 276 12.79 -11.92 14.48
N PRO A 277 12.78 -12.68 13.38
CA PRO A 277 11.57 -13.26 12.85
C PRO A 277 11.02 -14.36 13.78
N THR A 278 9.72 -14.28 14.10
CA THR A 278 9.01 -15.29 14.91
C THR A 278 8.11 -16.20 14.08
N SER A 279 7.96 -15.90 12.78
CA SER A 279 7.11 -16.63 11.84
C SER A 279 7.91 -17.22 10.69
N VAL A 280 7.40 -18.29 10.09
CA VAL A 280 7.96 -18.92 8.88
C VAL A 280 8.01 -17.93 7.72
N MET A 281 6.99 -17.07 7.59
CA MET A 281 6.96 -16.04 6.56
C MET A 281 8.11 -15.03 6.73
N GLY A 282 8.28 -14.49 7.95
CA GLY A 282 9.38 -13.58 8.26
C GLY A 282 10.74 -14.23 8.09
N ALA A 283 10.88 -15.45 8.61
CA ALA A 283 12.08 -16.27 8.51
C ALA A 283 12.51 -16.54 7.06
N SER A 284 11.59 -17.03 6.23
CA SER A 284 11.87 -17.30 4.82
C SER A 284 12.25 -16.04 4.04
N LYS A 285 11.64 -14.89 4.36
CA LYS A 285 12.03 -13.60 3.79
C LYS A 285 13.40 -13.14 4.26
N LYS A 286 13.77 -13.35 5.53
CA LYS A 286 15.13 -13.03 6.03
C LYS A 286 16.20 -13.82 5.27
N VAL A 287 15.99 -15.12 5.07
CA VAL A 287 16.91 -15.94 4.26
C VAL A 287 16.99 -15.42 2.82
N ALA A 288 15.86 -15.01 2.24
CA ALA A 288 15.83 -14.41 0.91
C ALA A 288 16.61 -13.08 0.81
N GLU A 289 16.58 -12.25 1.86
CA GLU A 289 17.42 -11.04 1.92
C GLU A 289 18.90 -11.41 1.88
N TRP A 290 19.31 -12.40 2.67
CA TRP A 290 20.69 -12.83 2.69
C TRP A 290 21.17 -13.39 1.35
N ILE A 291 20.31 -14.13 0.63
CA ILE A 291 20.59 -14.61 -0.72
C ILE A 291 20.90 -13.43 -1.66
N VAL A 292 20.07 -12.39 -1.64
CA VAL A 292 20.27 -11.18 -2.46
C VAL A 292 21.58 -10.49 -2.09
N GLN A 293 21.81 -10.28 -0.79
CA GLN A 293 23.00 -9.59 -0.30
C GLN A 293 24.29 -10.34 -0.65
N SER A 294 24.26 -11.68 -0.65
CA SER A 294 25.44 -12.53 -0.90
C SER A 294 26.08 -12.29 -2.27
N LYS A 295 25.34 -11.73 -3.24
CA LYS A 295 25.86 -11.44 -4.57
C LYS A 295 26.82 -10.27 -4.62
N ASN A 296 26.70 -9.30 -3.72
CA ASN A 296 27.56 -8.11 -3.73
C ASN A 296 29.03 -8.39 -3.34
N ASN A 297 29.37 -9.63 -2.95
CA ASN A 297 30.75 -10.05 -2.72
C ASN A 297 31.49 -10.44 -4.02
N ASP A 298 30.82 -10.40 -5.17
CA ASP A 298 31.40 -10.70 -6.48
C ASP A 298 31.44 -9.43 -7.35
N ASP A 299 32.65 -8.94 -7.64
CA ASP A 299 32.92 -7.74 -8.45
C ASP A 299 32.35 -7.81 -9.87
N LYS A 300 31.92 -8.99 -10.33
CA LYS A 300 31.30 -9.19 -11.65
C LYS A 300 29.79 -9.02 -11.65
N THR A 301 29.17 -8.82 -10.50
CA THR A 301 27.72 -8.66 -10.38
C THR A 301 27.32 -7.19 -10.33
N GLY A 302 26.05 -6.91 -10.69
CA GLY A 302 25.47 -5.57 -10.52
C GLY A 302 25.21 -5.22 -9.05
N VAL A 303 24.41 -4.18 -8.83
CA VAL A 303 24.05 -3.70 -7.49
C VAL A 303 22.83 -4.45 -6.96
N TYR A 304 23.00 -5.23 -5.89
CA TYR A 304 21.91 -6.01 -5.26
C TYR A 304 21.56 -5.39 -3.90
N SER A 305 20.32 -4.95 -3.75
CA SER A 305 19.85 -4.29 -2.53
C SER A 305 18.50 -4.80 -2.07
N VAL A 306 18.22 -4.57 -0.78
CA VAL A 306 16.97 -4.93 -0.12
C VAL A 306 16.31 -3.66 0.41
N VAL A 307 15.00 -3.56 0.26
CA VAL A 307 14.21 -2.47 0.87
C VAL A 307 13.16 -3.06 1.80
N ARG A 308 13.26 -2.77 3.09
CA ARG A 308 12.32 -3.16 4.14
C ARG A 308 11.36 -2.01 4.47
N PHE A 309 10.10 -2.35 4.66
CA PHE A 309 9.10 -1.45 5.23
C PHE A 309 8.02 -2.24 5.97
N GLY A 310 7.19 -1.52 6.72
CA GLY A 310 6.10 -2.11 7.48
C GLY A 310 4.85 -2.38 6.64
N ASN A 311 3.68 -2.21 7.24
CA ASN A 311 2.43 -2.46 6.55
C ASN A 311 2.13 -1.34 5.55
N VAL A 312 1.52 -1.72 4.42
CA VAL A 312 0.96 -0.79 3.45
C VAL A 312 -0.57 -0.80 3.49
N LEU A 313 -1.16 0.39 3.49
CA LEU A 313 -2.61 0.58 3.59
C LEU A 313 -3.33 0.06 2.35
N GLY A 314 -4.50 -0.56 2.55
CA GLY A 314 -5.35 -1.03 1.46
C GLY A 314 -4.79 -2.20 0.63
N SER A 315 -3.64 -2.78 1.00
CA SER A 315 -3.06 -3.87 0.24
C SER A 315 -3.95 -5.11 0.21
N ARG A 316 -3.89 -5.87 -0.88
CA ARG A 316 -4.68 -7.09 -1.11
C ARG A 316 -4.46 -8.06 0.06
N GLY A 317 -5.57 -8.57 0.58
CA GLY A 317 -5.59 -9.52 1.70
C GLY A 317 -5.18 -8.95 3.06
N SER A 318 -5.00 -7.63 3.21
CA SER A 318 -4.63 -7.03 4.49
C SER A 318 -5.82 -6.86 5.44
N ALA A 319 -5.52 -6.51 6.69
CA ALA A 319 -6.53 -6.32 7.74
C ALA A 319 -7.45 -5.12 7.47
N ILE A 320 -6.95 -4.05 6.83
CA ILE A 320 -7.71 -2.82 6.61
C ILE A 320 -8.95 -3.05 5.71
N PRO A 321 -8.85 -3.69 4.52
CA PRO A 321 -10.03 -4.07 3.74
C PRO A 321 -11.00 -5.00 4.48
N LEU A 322 -10.49 -5.89 5.33
CA LEU A 322 -11.33 -6.78 6.15
C LEU A 322 -12.14 -5.98 7.17
N PHE A 323 -11.49 -5.07 7.90
CA PHE A 323 -12.14 -4.19 8.88
C PHE A 323 -13.17 -3.31 8.19
N TRP A 324 -12.82 -2.73 7.05
CA TRP A 324 -13.75 -1.93 6.24
C TRP A 324 -15.02 -2.72 5.88
N LYS A 325 -14.86 -3.97 5.42
CA LYS A 325 -15.99 -4.85 5.11
C LYS A 325 -16.81 -5.18 6.37
N GLN A 326 -16.17 -5.49 7.49
CA GLN A 326 -16.85 -5.76 8.76
C GLN A 326 -17.68 -4.56 9.21
N ILE A 327 -17.10 -3.36 9.20
CA ILE A 327 -17.75 -2.10 9.57
C ILE A 327 -18.95 -1.81 8.66
N LYS A 328 -18.77 -1.91 7.33
CA LYS A 328 -19.86 -1.66 6.37
C LYS A 328 -21.00 -2.67 6.49
N MET A 329 -20.71 -3.91 6.89
CA MET A 329 -21.71 -4.94 7.12
C MET A 329 -22.31 -4.91 8.54
N ASN A 330 -21.97 -3.92 9.38
CA ASN A 330 -22.32 -3.86 10.81
C ASN A 330 -21.96 -5.17 11.56
N LYS A 331 -20.86 -5.83 11.19
CA LYS A 331 -20.33 -6.99 11.90
C LYS A 331 -19.26 -6.54 12.90
N PRO A 332 -19.08 -7.27 14.02
CA PRO A 332 -17.97 -6.99 14.93
C PRO A 332 -16.63 -7.03 14.21
N VAL A 333 -15.81 -6.01 14.44
CA VAL A 333 -14.45 -5.92 13.90
C VAL A 333 -13.55 -6.82 14.73
N THR A 334 -12.87 -7.75 14.08
CA THR A 334 -12.03 -8.74 14.77
C THR A 334 -10.59 -8.26 14.85
N ILE A 335 -10.13 -7.90 16.03
CA ILE A 335 -8.74 -7.49 16.29
C ILE A 335 -8.04 -8.59 17.08
N THR A 336 -6.78 -8.88 16.77
CA THR A 336 -6.04 -9.97 17.43
C THR A 336 -5.68 -9.63 18.88
N HIS A 337 -5.20 -8.41 19.15
CA HIS A 337 -4.84 -7.96 20.49
C HIS A 337 -5.14 -6.46 20.71
N PRO A 338 -5.56 -6.01 21.92
CA PRO A 338 -5.84 -4.60 22.20
C PRO A 338 -4.63 -3.68 21.98
N ASP A 339 -3.43 -4.16 22.30
CA ASP A 339 -2.17 -3.41 22.12
C ASP A 339 -1.46 -3.66 20.78
N MET A 340 -2.14 -4.29 19.82
CA MET A 340 -1.56 -4.55 18.50
C MET A 340 -1.21 -3.22 17.80
N GLU A 341 0.06 -3.05 17.45
CA GLU A 341 0.60 -1.84 16.81
C GLU A 341 1.28 -2.18 15.49
N ARG A 342 1.08 -1.35 14.46
CA ARG A 342 1.75 -1.51 13.17
C ARG A 342 2.19 -0.17 12.60
N TYR A 343 3.32 -0.19 11.89
CA TYR A 343 3.75 0.90 11.04
C TYR A 343 2.94 0.89 9.75
N PHE A 344 2.52 2.06 9.29
CA PHE A 344 1.74 2.20 8.06
C PHE A 344 2.30 3.26 7.12
N MET A 345 2.22 2.94 5.84
CA MET A 345 2.55 3.79 4.72
C MET A 345 1.53 3.56 3.60
N THR A 346 1.37 4.48 2.66
CA THR A 346 0.54 4.23 1.47
C THR A 346 1.30 3.33 0.49
N ILE A 347 0.58 2.66 -0.40
CA ILE A 347 1.18 1.84 -1.46
C ILE A 347 2.01 2.72 -2.43
N PRO A 348 1.51 3.89 -2.91
CA PRO A 348 2.29 4.81 -3.72
C PRO A 348 3.58 5.28 -3.02
N GLU A 349 3.46 5.76 -1.77
CA GLU A 349 4.61 6.25 -1.01
C GLU A 349 5.69 5.17 -0.84
N ALA A 350 5.31 3.94 -0.45
CA ALA A 350 6.26 2.86 -0.29
C ALA A 350 6.98 2.52 -1.60
N SER A 351 6.24 2.46 -2.71
CA SER A 351 6.81 2.11 -4.02
C SER A 351 7.73 3.21 -4.55
N GLN A 352 7.38 4.47 -4.29
CA GLN A 352 8.20 5.63 -4.62
C GLN A 352 9.54 5.60 -3.85
N LEU A 353 9.49 5.38 -2.54
CA LEU A 353 10.67 5.28 -1.70
C LEU A 353 11.54 4.07 -2.05
N VAL A 354 10.95 2.95 -2.49
CA VAL A 354 11.69 1.79 -3.02
C VAL A 354 12.49 2.17 -4.27
N ILE A 355 11.90 2.93 -5.19
CA ILE A 355 12.58 3.38 -6.41
C ILE A 355 13.73 4.32 -6.05
N GLU A 356 13.50 5.29 -5.16
CA GLU A 356 14.56 6.19 -4.68
C GLU A 356 15.71 5.43 -4.00
N ALA A 357 15.40 4.50 -3.09
CA ALA A 357 16.40 3.64 -2.45
C ALA A 357 17.20 2.83 -3.47
N SER A 358 16.55 2.32 -4.52
CA SER A 358 17.22 1.52 -5.54
C SER A 358 18.31 2.30 -6.28
N VAL A 359 18.06 3.57 -6.61
CA VAL A 359 19.04 4.43 -7.29
C VAL A 359 20.19 4.80 -6.37
N LEU A 360 19.93 4.96 -5.07
CA LEU A 360 20.94 5.29 -4.07
C LEU A 360 21.86 4.12 -3.68
N ALA A 361 21.41 2.88 -3.92
CA ALA A 361 22.15 1.67 -3.57
C ALA A 361 23.49 1.56 -4.31
N LYS A 362 24.53 1.11 -3.59
CA LYS A 362 25.87 0.83 -4.13
C LYS A 362 26.24 -0.65 -4.06
N GLY A 363 25.45 -1.46 -3.36
CA GLY A 363 25.59 -2.91 -3.24
C GLY A 363 25.66 -3.35 -1.78
N GLY A 364 24.85 -4.34 -1.42
CA GLY A 364 24.89 -5.01 -0.11
C GLY A 364 24.02 -4.35 0.96
N GLU A 365 23.50 -3.15 0.68
CA GLU A 365 22.71 -2.41 1.67
C GLU A 365 21.30 -2.96 1.86
N ILE A 366 20.82 -2.83 3.10
CA ILE A 366 19.42 -2.87 3.44
C ILE A 366 18.95 -1.45 3.73
N PHE A 367 18.02 -1.00 2.92
CA PHE A 367 17.29 0.24 3.15
C PHE A 367 16.04 -0.06 3.98
N VAL A 368 15.88 0.64 5.09
CA VAL A 368 14.66 0.59 5.91
C VAL A 368 13.95 1.93 5.78
N LEU A 369 12.70 1.90 5.32
CA LEU A 369 11.92 3.13 5.15
C LEU A 369 11.57 3.76 6.52
N LYS A 370 11.67 5.08 6.62
CA LYS A 370 11.20 5.82 7.80
C LYS A 370 9.68 5.90 7.80
N MET A 371 9.03 4.97 8.48
CA MET A 371 7.56 4.81 8.48
C MET A 371 6.80 5.77 9.41
N GLY A 372 7.50 6.64 10.15
CA GLY A 372 6.91 7.46 11.20
C GLY A 372 6.59 6.66 12.47
N LYS A 373 5.57 7.08 13.22
CA LYS A 373 5.18 6.44 14.49
C LYS A 373 4.23 5.26 14.26
N PRO A 374 4.41 4.14 14.99
CA PRO A 374 3.48 3.01 14.89
C PRO A 374 2.08 3.42 15.37
N GLN A 375 1.04 2.81 14.80
CA GLN A 375 -0.35 3.09 15.12
C GLN A 375 -0.99 1.85 15.75
N LYS A 376 -1.74 2.05 16.85
CA LYS A 376 -2.59 1.00 17.42
C LYS A 376 -3.68 0.63 16.42
N ILE A 377 -3.90 -0.67 16.20
CA ILE A 377 -4.93 -1.17 15.28
C ILE A 377 -6.33 -0.73 15.72
N VAL A 378 -6.59 -0.65 17.03
CA VAL A 378 -7.85 -0.12 17.58
C VAL A 378 -8.13 1.29 17.08
N ASN A 379 -7.12 2.17 17.10
CA ASN A 379 -7.26 3.56 16.64
C ASN A 379 -7.52 3.61 15.14
N ILE A 380 -6.89 2.73 14.35
CA ILE A 380 -7.15 2.63 12.91
C ILE A 380 -8.60 2.17 12.65
N VAL A 381 -9.11 1.22 13.43
CA VAL A 381 -10.51 0.77 13.32
C VAL A 381 -11.49 1.90 13.66
N GLN A 382 -11.20 2.70 14.68
CA GLN A 382 -11.99 3.88 15.01
C GLN A 382 -12.00 4.90 13.87
N LYS A 383 -10.84 5.23 13.30
CA LYS A 383 -10.75 6.08 12.10
C LYS A 383 -11.54 5.50 10.94
N LEU A 384 -11.40 4.21 10.64
CA LEU A 384 -12.19 3.54 9.60
C LEU A 384 -13.70 3.61 9.85
N ALA A 385 -14.14 3.58 11.11
CA ALA A 385 -15.54 3.73 11.49
C ALA A 385 -16.08 5.12 11.15
N ILE A 386 -15.32 6.16 11.53
CA ILE A 386 -15.59 7.56 11.16
C ILE A 386 -15.70 7.68 9.65
N LEU A 387 -14.70 7.17 8.91
CA LEU A 387 -14.69 7.20 7.44
C LEU A 387 -15.84 6.40 6.82
N ALA A 388 -16.38 5.40 7.51
CA ALA A 388 -17.53 4.65 7.06
C ALA A 388 -18.88 5.36 7.34
N GLY A 389 -18.86 6.52 8.00
CA GLY A 389 -20.03 7.28 8.44
C GLY A 389 -20.70 6.69 9.67
N LYS A 390 -19.94 6.03 10.55
CA LYS A 390 -20.45 5.38 11.78
C LYS A 390 -19.99 6.15 13.01
N LYS A 391 -20.89 6.32 13.98
CA LYS A 391 -20.51 6.75 15.34
C LYS A 391 -19.53 5.75 15.96
N HIS A 392 -18.60 6.23 16.79
CA HIS A 392 -17.63 5.39 17.49
C HIS A 392 -18.29 4.23 18.25
N ASP A 393 -19.38 4.50 18.96
CA ASP A 393 -20.07 3.52 19.80
C ASP A 393 -20.79 2.42 19.01
N ASN A 394 -20.94 2.59 17.69
CA ASN A 394 -21.64 1.63 16.82
C ASN A 394 -20.73 0.52 16.28
N VAL A 395 -19.41 0.59 16.51
CA VAL A 395 -18.47 -0.43 16.04
C VAL A 395 -18.04 -1.31 17.20
N GLN A 396 -18.62 -2.51 17.25
CA GLN A 396 -18.20 -3.54 18.20
C GLN A 396 -16.85 -4.11 17.81
N VAL A 397 -15.88 -4.11 18.73
CA VAL A 397 -14.59 -4.77 18.56
C VAL A 397 -14.61 -6.09 19.33
N LYS A 398 -14.23 -7.18 18.64
CA LYS A 398 -14.01 -8.49 19.27
C LYS A 398 -12.53 -8.83 19.23
N PHE A 399 -11.93 -9.02 20.40
CA PHE A 399 -10.57 -9.53 20.50
C PHE A 399 -10.56 -11.04 20.28
N ILE A 400 -9.74 -11.52 19.33
CA ILE A 400 -9.72 -12.93 18.91
C ILE A 400 -8.45 -13.68 19.33
N GLY A 401 -7.53 -13.02 20.03
CA GLY A 401 -6.24 -13.58 20.41
C GLY A 401 -5.18 -13.39 19.33
N ILE A 402 -3.92 -13.41 19.77
CA ILE A 402 -2.75 -13.37 18.90
C ILE A 402 -2.65 -14.71 18.17
N ARG A 403 -2.34 -14.68 16.88
CA ARG A 403 -2.17 -15.87 16.06
C ARG A 403 -0.70 -16.31 16.06
N ASP A 404 -0.46 -17.58 15.74
CA ASP A 404 0.89 -18.13 15.66
C ASP A 404 1.80 -17.30 14.75
N GLY A 405 3.00 -17.00 15.25
CA GLY A 405 4.00 -16.20 14.55
C GLY A 405 3.74 -14.69 14.53
N GLU A 406 2.63 -14.18 15.06
CA GLU A 406 2.38 -12.74 15.14
C GLU A 406 3.12 -12.06 16.30
N LYS A 407 3.67 -10.88 16.03
CA LYS A 407 4.17 -9.97 17.07
C LYS A 407 3.12 -8.92 17.44
N ILE A 408 3.08 -8.50 18.71
CA ILE A 408 2.23 -7.36 19.13
C ILE A 408 2.72 -6.06 18.50
N LYS A 409 4.05 -5.88 18.49
CA LYS A 409 4.76 -4.75 17.89
C LYS A 409 5.82 -5.31 16.95
N GLU A 410 5.97 -4.69 15.80
CA GLU A 410 7.07 -5.01 14.87
C GLU A 410 8.22 -4.04 15.14
N GLU A 411 9.44 -4.53 15.01
CA GLU A 411 10.66 -3.72 14.95
C GLU A 411 10.98 -3.38 13.49
N LEU A 412 11.62 -2.23 13.22
CA LEU A 412 11.99 -1.83 11.86
C LEU A 412 13.41 -2.27 11.46
N PHE A 413 14.28 -2.53 12.43
CA PHE A 413 15.68 -2.90 12.21
C PHE A 413 16.25 -3.67 13.40
N GLU A 414 17.29 -4.47 13.17
CA GLU A 414 18.07 -5.11 14.24
C GLU A 414 19.11 -4.13 14.78
N VAL A 415 19.43 -4.22 16.07
CA VAL A 415 20.41 -3.31 16.72
C VAL A 415 21.79 -3.40 16.03
N SER A 416 22.16 -4.58 15.55
CA SER A 416 23.41 -4.88 14.84
C SER A 416 23.49 -4.28 13.43
N GLU A 417 22.36 -3.92 12.83
CA GLU A 417 22.30 -3.34 11.47
C GLU A 417 22.58 -1.83 11.46
N PHE A 418 22.70 -1.21 12.65
CA PHE A 418 22.90 0.22 12.78
C PHE A 418 24.36 0.60 12.52
N THR A 419 24.65 1.12 11.32
CA THR A 419 25.96 1.73 11.04
C THR A 419 25.94 3.18 11.51
N THR A 420 26.56 3.45 12.67
CA THR A 420 26.87 4.81 13.13
C THR A 420 27.88 5.46 12.19
N GLY A 421 27.43 6.11 11.11
CA GLY A 421 28.34 6.93 10.30
C GLY A 421 27.88 7.39 8.93
N ASN A 422 26.97 6.68 8.25
CA ASN A 422 26.48 7.11 6.94
C ASN A 422 25.05 7.61 7.05
N ASN A 423 24.98 8.92 7.34
CA ASN A 423 23.85 9.84 7.16
C ASN A 423 22.49 9.18 6.99
N SER A 424 21.68 9.35 8.03
CA SER A 424 20.23 9.24 7.98
C SER A 424 19.68 10.11 6.84
N LEU A 425 19.69 9.58 5.61
CA LEU A 425 18.93 10.14 4.50
C LEU A 425 17.53 10.40 5.03
N ASN A 426 16.94 11.57 4.74
CA ASN A 426 15.73 12.03 5.42
C ASN A 426 14.60 10.97 5.45
N LYS A 427 14.59 10.07 4.45
CA LYS A 427 13.58 9.04 4.22
C LYS A 427 14.00 7.60 4.58
N PHE A 428 15.28 7.33 4.83
CA PHE A 428 15.81 5.96 4.99
C PHE A 428 16.70 5.81 6.24
N TYR A 429 16.72 4.60 6.78
CA TYR A 429 17.89 4.05 7.47
C TYR A 429 18.61 3.12 6.50
N CYS A 430 19.94 3.05 6.58
CA CYS A 430 20.76 2.21 5.72
C CYS A 430 21.70 1.40 6.60
N GLY A 431 21.71 0.08 6.41
CA GLY A 431 22.56 -0.85 7.15
C GLY A 431 23.18 -1.89 6.23
N THR A 432 24.20 -2.58 6.75
CA THR A 432 24.83 -3.75 6.13
C THR A 432 24.65 -4.94 7.06
N VAL A 433 24.44 -6.14 6.51
CA VAL A 433 24.20 -7.35 7.30
C VAL A 433 25.38 -8.29 7.21
N ASN A 434 25.73 -8.92 8.33
CA ASN A 434 26.63 -10.06 8.35
C ASN A 434 25.88 -11.28 7.82
N ILE A 435 26.34 -11.80 6.69
CA ILE A 435 25.73 -12.94 6.00
C ILE A 435 26.26 -14.24 6.62
N PRO A 436 25.40 -15.11 7.20
CA PRO A 436 25.85 -16.40 7.72
C PRO A 436 26.53 -17.25 6.64
N LYS A 437 27.61 -17.96 6.99
CA LYS A 437 28.29 -18.88 6.06
C LYS A 437 27.36 -19.97 5.53
N ALA A 438 26.39 -20.39 6.33
CA ALA A 438 25.44 -21.47 6.02
C ALA A 438 24.54 -21.20 4.80
N ILE A 439 24.51 -19.98 4.26
CA ILE A 439 23.76 -19.66 3.04
C ILE A 439 24.31 -20.36 1.80
N SER A 440 25.59 -20.76 1.80
CA SER A 440 26.15 -21.58 0.71
C SER A 440 25.43 -22.91 0.53
N ASP A 441 24.82 -23.44 1.60
CA ASP A 441 24.26 -24.79 1.67
C ASP A 441 22.78 -24.82 1.24
N ILE A 442 22.16 -23.65 1.01
CA ILE A 442 20.76 -23.52 0.59
C ILE A 442 20.51 -24.22 -0.76
N LYS A 443 21.53 -24.36 -1.60
CA LYS A 443 21.40 -25.06 -2.90
C LYS A 443 20.98 -26.52 -2.74
N ASP A 444 21.32 -27.16 -1.61
CA ASP A 444 20.93 -28.54 -1.38
C ASP A 444 19.51 -28.67 -0.83
N TRP A 445 18.94 -27.59 -0.27
CA TRP A 445 17.60 -27.61 0.31
C TRP A 445 16.53 -28.05 -0.71
N GLN A 446 16.66 -27.66 -1.98
CA GLN A 446 15.78 -28.12 -3.08
C GLN A 446 15.62 -29.64 -3.15
N LYS A 447 16.69 -30.40 -2.90
CA LYS A 447 16.66 -31.87 -2.92
C LYS A 447 16.08 -32.43 -1.62
N TYR A 448 16.37 -31.79 -0.50
CA TYR A 448 15.92 -32.20 0.83
C TYR A 448 14.41 -32.01 1.07
N PHE A 449 13.76 -30.99 0.49
CA PHE A 449 12.32 -30.71 0.72
C PHE A 449 11.37 -31.87 0.39
N SER A 450 11.76 -32.73 -0.56
CA SER A 450 10.91 -33.83 -1.00
C SER A 450 10.79 -34.98 0.03
N GLN A 451 11.59 -34.96 1.10
CA GLN A 451 11.78 -36.10 1.99
C GLN A 451 11.55 -35.80 3.48
N ILE A 452 11.17 -34.57 3.84
CA ILE A 452 11.07 -34.13 5.25
C ILE A 452 9.70 -33.53 5.58
N THR A 453 9.34 -33.59 6.86
CA THR A 453 8.04 -33.11 7.34
C THR A 453 8.02 -31.58 7.50
N GLU A 454 6.83 -30.97 7.49
CA GLU A 454 6.64 -29.53 7.77
C GLU A 454 7.25 -29.09 9.11
N SER A 455 7.19 -29.95 10.14
CA SER A 455 7.81 -29.68 11.44
C SER A 455 9.33 -29.63 11.37
N ASP A 456 9.95 -30.56 10.66
CA ASP A 456 11.41 -30.58 10.48
C ASP A 456 11.87 -29.39 9.64
N LEU A 457 11.08 -28.99 8.64
CA LEU A 457 11.31 -27.79 7.85
C LEU A 457 11.32 -26.52 8.70
N ARG A 458 10.40 -26.41 9.65
CA ARG A 458 10.41 -25.31 10.61
C ARG A 458 11.71 -25.28 11.39
N ILE A 459 12.09 -26.41 11.99
CA ILE A 459 13.28 -26.50 12.84
C ILE A 459 14.52 -26.10 12.03
N GLN A 460 14.71 -26.66 10.85
CA GLN A 460 15.84 -26.32 9.99
C GLN A 460 15.85 -24.86 9.56
N LEU A 461 14.68 -24.31 9.22
CA LEU A 461 14.54 -22.90 8.87
C LEU A 461 15.00 -22.02 10.03
N PHE A 462 14.50 -22.24 11.25
CA PHE A 462 14.85 -21.44 12.43
C PHE A 462 16.28 -21.69 12.92
N ASP A 463 16.79 -22.91 12.82
CA ASP A 463 18.20 -23.22 13.11
C ASP A 463 19.14 -22.46 12.18
N LEU A 464 18.77 -22.29 10.89
CA LEU A 464 19.57 -21.49 9.95
C LEU A 464 19.62 -20.02 10.36
N ILE A 465 18.52 -19.46 10.88
CA ILE A 465 18.45 -18.04 11.26
C ILE A 465 19.18 -17.76 12.57
N ASN A 466 19.20 -18.73 13.47
CA ASN A 466 19.78 -18.62 14.80
C ASN A 466 21.27 -19.02 14.84
N LYS A 467 21.82 -19.56 13.74
CA LYS A 467 23.26 -19.83 13.59
C LYS A 467 23.97 -18.51 13.28
N GLU A 468 24.53 -17.90 14.33
CA GLU A 468 25.47 -16.78 14.22
C GLU A 468 26.76 -17.15 13.46
#